data_AF-A0A7J9G7R9-F1
#
_entry.id   AF-A0A7J9G7R9-F1
#
_cell.length_a   1.000
_cell.length_b   1.000
_cell.length_c   1.000
_cell.angle_alpha   90.00
_cell.angle_beta   90.00
_cell.angle_gamma   90.00
#
_symmetry.space_group_name_H-M   'P 1'
#
loop_
_entity.id
_entity.type
_entity.pdbx_description
1 polymer ?
#
loop_
_entity_poly.entity_id
_entity_poly.type
_entity_poly.pdbx_seq_one_letter_code
_entity_poly.pdbx_strand_id
1 'polypeptide(L)'
;MLESFFFTKQGDFHPQEADPITLLSGPPSSGKTSLLFQFAVNSASQCSNVNSKVFYFSYGYQNFQGIDPGCEIFKRIKMKYINDDDDEGIKKYFAAFHLKDTFPIAVVVDDFGDFFHE
;
A
#
# COMPACT_ATOMS: atom_id res chain seq x y z
N MET A 1 -6.36 13.48 -16.98
CA MET A 1 -6.85 14.36 -15.90
C MET A 1 -6.91 13.54 -14.60
N LEU A 2 -5.76 13.19 -14.04
CA LEU A 2 -5.58 12.44 -12.77
C LEU A 2 -4.41 12.99 -11.93
N GLU A 3 -3.67 13.98 -12.42
CA GLU A 3 -2.46 14.49 -11.77
C GLU A 3 -2.73 15.42 -10.58
N SER A 4 -4.00 15.82 -10.37
CA SER A 4 -4.38 16.87 -9.41
C SER A 4 -4.85 16.36 -8.05
N PHE A 5 -4.74 15.07 -7.73
CA PHE A 5 -5.14 14.54 -6.42
C PHE A 5 -4.04 14.60 -5.34
N PHE A 6 -2.80 14.90 -5.72
CA PHE A 6 -1.70 15.15 -4.78
C PHE A 6 -1.26 16.62 -4.89
N PHE A 7 -2.05 17.52 -4.32
CA PHE A 7 -1.67 18.93 -4.21
C PHE A 7 -0.68 19.12 -3.05
N THR A 8 0.60 18.93 -3.33
CA THR A 8 1.68 19.44 -2.47
C THR A 8 1.93 20.89 -2.86
N LYS A 9 1.91 21.81 -1.88
CA LYS A 9 2.18 23.23 -2.12
C LYS A 9 3.56 23.39 -2.80
N GLN A 10 3.59 23.96 -3.99
CA GLN A 10 4.82 24.38 -4.66
C GLN A 10 5.49 25.51 -3.87
N GLY A 11 6.61 25.18 -3.25
CA GLY A 11 7.64 26.15 -2.85
C GLY A 11 8.99 25.60 -3.34
N ASP A 12 9.64 26.36 -4.22
CA ASP A 12 11.00 26.26 -4.75
C ASP A 12 11.57 24.88 -5.15
N PHE A 13 11.86 24.75 -6.44
CA PHE A 13 12.42 23.56 -7.11
C PHE A 13 13.82 23.19 -6.59
N HIS A 14 13.85 22.33 -5.59
CA HIS A 14 14.82 21.24 -5.47
C HIS A 14 14.04 19.96 -5.83
N PRO A 15 14.59 18.93 -6.51
CA PRO A 15 13.94 17.62 -6.53
C PRO A 15 13.94 17.11 -5.08
N GLN A 16 12.91 17.49 -4.33
CA GLN A 16 12.63 16.92 -3.03
C GLN A 16 12.34 15.45 -3.33
N GLU A 17 13.16 14.55 -2.78
CA GLU A 17 12.72 13.17 -2.60
C GLU A 17 11.31 13.23 -2.04
N ALA A 18 10.35 12.66 -2.78
CA ALA A 18 8.97 12.62 -2.32
C ALA A 18 8.97 12.02 -0.91
N ASP A 19 8.19 12.62 -0.01
CA ASP A 19 8.08 12.11 1.35
C ASP A 19 7.79 10.60 1.28
N PRO A 20 8.57 9.76 1.98
CA PRO A 20 8.46 8.30 1.85
C PRO A 20 7.13 7.75 2.37
N ILE A 21 6.31 8.61 2.99
CA ILE A 21 5.01 8.27 3.58
C ILE A 21 3.97 9.25 3.05
N THR A 22 2.89 8.71 2.50
CA THR A 22 1.73 9.49 2.03
C THR A 22 0.47 8.95 2.69
N LEU A 23 -0.37 9.86 3.22
CA LEU A 23 -1.67 9.52 3.80
C LEU A 23 -2.80 9.92 2.86
N LEU A 24 -3.70 8.99 2.58
CA LEU A 24 -4.93 9.24 1.81
C LEU A 24 -6.14 9.15 2.74
N SER A 25 -6.89 10.25 2.87
CA SER A 25 -8.08 10.32 3.72
C SER A 25 -9.31 10.80 2.93
N GLY A 26 -10.51 10.48 3.44
CA GLY A 26 -11.77 10.81 2.77
C GLY A 26 -12.95 10.00 3.31
N PRO A 27 -14.19 10.39 2.99
CA PRO A 27 -15.40 9.73 3.49
C PRO A 27 -15.53 8.28 2.97
N PRO A 28 -16.44 7.47 3.55
CA PRO A 28 -16.76 6.15 3.01
C PRO A 28 -17.12 6.23 1.52
N SER A 29 -16.72 5.21 0.75
CA SER A 29 -16.99 5.12 -0.70
C SER A 29 -16.34 6.20 -1.59
N SER A 30 -15.37 6.98 -1.09
CA SER A 30 -14.64 7.96 -1.91
C SER A 30 -13.58 7.36 -2.84
N GLY A 31 -13.47 6.03 -2.92
CA GLY A 31 -12.53 5.33 -3.82
C GLY A 31 -11.12 5.10 -3.27
N LYS A 32 -10.88 5.30 -1.96
CA LYS A 32 -9.54 5.16 -1.34
C LYS A 32 -8.94 3.76 -1.52
N THR A 33 -9.67 2.72 -1.10
CA THR A 33 -9.29 1.31 -1.25
C THR A 33 -8.95 0.97 -2.70
N SER A 34 -9.79 1.36 -3.66
CA SER A 34 -9.52 1.12 -5.08
C SER A 34 -8.27 1.84 -5.56
N LEU A 35 -8.03 3.07 -5.09
CA LEU A 35 -6.84 3.84 -5.45
C LEU A 35 -5.57 3.24 -4.84
N LEU A 36 -5.60 2.83 -3.56
CA LEU A 36 -4.50 2.15 -2.88
C LEU A 36 -4.15 0.83 -3.57
N PHE A 37 -5.17 0.07 -3.98
CA PHE A 37 -4.98 -1.16 -4.72
C PHE A 37 -4.38 -0.93 -6.12
N GLN A 38 -4.89 0.07 -6.85
CA GLN A 38 -4.32 0.45 -8.14
C GLN A 38 -2.87 0.95 -7.99
N PHE A 39 -2.56 1.68 -6.92
CA PHE A 39 -1.20 2.09 -6.59
C PHE A 39 -0.27 0.88 -6.36
N ALA A 40 -0.73 -0.14 -5.64
CA ALA A 40 0.02 -1.38 -5.45
C ALA A 40 0.31 -2.10 -6.78
N VAL A 41 -0.68 -2.18 -7.67
CA VAL A 41 -0.53 -2.75 -9.02
C VAL A 41 0.49 -1.96 -9.83
N ASN A 42 0.36 -0.64 -9.87
CA ASN A 42 1.27 0.23 -10.60
C ASN A 42 2.71 0.11 -10.07
N SER A 43 2.88 0.08 -8.74
CA SER A 43 4.18 -0.09 -8.09
C SER A 43 4.84 -1.43 -8.46
N ALA A 44 4.07 -2.51 -8.40
CA ALA A 44 4.55 -3.84 -8.81
C ALA A 44 4.86 -3.89 -10.31
N SER A 45 4.10 -3.21 -11.16
CA SER A 45 4.31 -3.21 -12.61
C SER A 45 5.54 -2.40 -13.05
N GLN A 46 5.84 -1.29 -12.39
CA GLN A 46 6.93 -0.38 -12.77
C GLN A 46 8.30 -0.81 -12.23
N CYS A 47 8.33 -1.65 -11.19
CA CYS A 47 9.58 -2.11 -10.61
C CYS A 47 10.23 -3.20 -11.48
N SER A 48 11.44 -2.91 -11.99
CA SER A 48 12.26 -3.82 -12.79
C SER A 48 12.77 -5.05 -12.02
N ASN A 49 12.91 -4.96 -10.69
CA ASN A 49 13.32 -6.08 -9.86
C ASN A 49 12.15 -7.01 -9.57
N VAL A 50 12.03 -8.10 -10.33
CA VAL A 50 10.96 -9.10 -10.23
C VAL A 50 10.84 -9.77 -8.84
N ASN A 51 11.92 -9.77 -8.05
CA ASN A 51 11.92 -10.34 -6.71
C ASN A 51 11.29 -9.40 -5.68
N SER A 52 11.32 -8.09 -5.91
CA SER A 52 10.71 -7.10 -5.04
C SER A 52 9.18 -7.22 -5.01
N LYS A 53 8.62 -7.05 -3.81
CA LYS A 53 7.19 -7.22 -3.52
C LYS A 53 6.57 -5.91 -3.04
N VAL A 54 5.28 -5.77 -3.27
CA VAL A 54 4.43 -4.79 -2.58
C VAL A 54 3.73 -5.50 -1.44
N PHE A 55 3.74 -4.95 -0.24
CA PHE A 55 2.91 -5.46 0.86
C PHE A 55 1.64 -4.64 0.93
N TYR A 56 0.48 -5.30 0.94
CA TYR A 56 -0.82 -4.67 1.06
C TYR A 56 -1.49 -5.22 2.32
N PHE A 57 -1.65 -4.37 3.32
CA PHE A 57 -2.35 -4.67 4.55
C PHE A 57 -3.75 -4.09 4.47
N SER A 58 -4.75 -4.89 4.84
CA SER A 58 -6.13 -4.45 4.99
C SER A 58 -6.68 -4.99 6.29
N TYR A 59 -7.49 -4.18 6.94
CA TYR A 59 -8.37 -4.68 7.97
C TYR A 59 -9.56 -5.38 7.28
N GLY A 60 -9.75 -6.68 7.56
CA GLY A 60 -10.77 -7.50 6.90
C GLY A 60 -10.52 -7.80 5.41
N TYR A 61 -11.28 -8.77 4.87
CA TYR A 61 -11.13 -9.25 3.49
C TYR A 61 -11.72 -8.29 2.46
N GLN A 62 -10.95 -8.02 1.39
CA GLN A 62 -11.35 -7.15 0.28
C GLN A 62 -11.51 -7.94 -1.02
N ASN A 63 -12.60 -7.67 -1.74
CA ASN A 63 -12.90 -8.28 -3.04
C ASN A 63 -12.49 -7.36 -4.19
N PHE A 64 -11.26 -7.52 -4.70
CA PHE A 64 -10.79 -6.79 -5.87
C PHE A 64 -11.26 -7.47 -7.17
N GLN A 65 -12.19 -6.83 -7.88
CA GLN A 65 -12.69 -7.34 -9.16
C GLN A 65 -11.81 -6.89 -10.33
N GLY A 66 -11.76 -7.70 -11.40
CA GLY A 66 -11.15 -7.31 -12.67
C GLY A 66 -9.64 -7.49 -12.78
N ILE A 67 -8.99 -8.12 -11.79
CA ILE A 67 -7.58 -8.52 -11.88
C ILE A 67 -7.49 -10.04 -11.92
N ASP A 68 -6.76 -10.56 -12.92
CA ASP A 68 -6.39 -11.98 -12.96
C ASP A 68 -5.41 -12.30 -11.81
N PRO A 69 -5.80 -13.13 -10.82
CA PRO A 69 -4.92 -13.51 -9.72
C PRO A 69 -3.69 -14.31 -10.19
N GLY A 70 -3.76 -14.91 -11.38
CA GLY A 70 -2.67 -15.65 -12.00
C GLY A 70 -1.59 -14.78 -12.63
N CYS A 71 -1.83 -13.47 -12.79
CA CYS A 71 -0.87 -12.60 -13.45
C CYS A 71 0.37 -12.33 -12.58
N GLU A 72 1.53 -12.19 -13.23
CA GLU A 72 2.82 -12.01 -12.55
C GLU A 72 2.86 -10.75 -11.66
N ILE A 73 2.12 -9.71 -12.04
CA ILE A 73 2.01 -8.48 -11.26
C ILE A 73 1.29 -8.76 -9.94
N PHE A 74 0.16 -9.47 -9.97
CA PHE A 74 -0.61 -9.79 -8.78
C PHE A 74 0.17 -10.70 -7.82
N LYS A 75 0.97 -11.64 -8.35
CA LYS A 75 1.87 -12.48 -7.53
C LYS A 75 2.92 -11.69 -6.74
N ARG A 76 3.26 -10.48 -7.21
CA ARG A 76 4.19 -9.55 -6.54
C ARG A 76 3.52 -8.73 -5.44
N ILE A 77 2.19 -8.68 -5.39
CA ILE A 77 1.43 -8.06 -4.32
C ILE A 77 1.16 -9.11 -3.22
N LYS A 78 1.66 -8.86 -2.02
CA LYS A 78 1.46 -9.71 -0.84
C LYS A 78 0.37 -9.09 0.02
N MET A 79 -0.86 -9.57 -0.20
CA MET A 79 -2.01 -9.21 0.64
C MET A 79 -1.95 -9.89 1.99
N LYS A 80 -2.18 -9.10 3.04
CA LYS A 80 -2.29 -9.54 4.42
C LYS A 80 -3.54 -8.93 5.02
N TYR A 81 -4.46 -9.80 5.44
CA TYR A 81 -5.68 -9.42 6.13
C TYR A 81 -5.44 -9.56 7.62
N ILE A 82 -5.63 -8.48 8.34
CA ILE A 82 -5.45 -8.42 9.79
C ILE A 82 -6.85 -8.29 10.41
N ASN A 83 -7.07 -9.05 11.48
CA ASN A 83 -8.31 -9.07 12.24
C ASN A 83 -8.00 -8.84 13.72
N ASP A 84 -9.03 -8.59 14.53
CA ASP A 84 -8.90 -8.25 15.96
C ASP A 84 -8.13 -9.28 16.80
N ASP A 85 -8.18 -10.57 16.44
CA ASP A 85 -7.43 -11.62 17.16
C ASP A 85 -5.90 -11.56 16.96
N ASP A 86 -5.40 -10.61 16.15
CA ASP A 86 -3.98 -10.39 15.85
C ASP A 86 -3.52 -9.00 16.35
N ASP A 87 -3.70 -8.73 17.65
CA ASP A 87 -3.31 -7.51 18.38
C ASP A 87 -1.88 -7.00 18.08
N GLU A 88 -1.01 -7.91 17.66
CA GLU A 88 0.40 -7.67 17.37
C GLU A 88 0.75 -7.77 15.88
N GLY A 89 -0.24 -8.04 15.01
CA GLY A 89 -0.04 -8.44 13.63
C GLY A 89 0.78 -7.46 12.84
N ILE A 90 0.21 -6.27 12.59
CA ILE A 90 0.87 -5.25 11.74
C ILE A 90 2.20 -4.77 12.34
N LYS A 91 2.27 -4.63 13.68
CA LYS A 91 3.46 -4.20 14.42
C LYS A 91 4.62 -5.19 14.23
N LYS A 92 4.36 -6.49 14.38
CA LYS A 92 5.36 -7.55 14.14
C LYS A 92 5.87 -7.56 12.70
N TYR A 93 5.00 -7.30 11.73
CA TYR A 93 5.42 -7.21 10.31
C TYR A 93 6.38 -6.05 10.08
N PHE A 94 6.05 -4.85 10.57
CA PHE A 94 6.94 -3.70 10.44
C PHE A 94 8.26 -3.91 11.18
N ALA A 95 8.22 -4.50 12.38
CA ALA A 95 9.42 -4.82 13.15
C ALA A 95 10.33 -5.82 12.41
N ALA A 96 9.79 -6.73 11.60
CA ALA A 96 10.55 -7.76 10.89
C ALA A 96 11.14 -7.32 9.54
N PHE A 97 10.92 -6.09 9.07
CA PHE A 97 11.44 -5.68 7.75
C PHE A 97 12.97 -5.71 7.64
N HIS A 98 13.68 -5.51 8.75
CA HIS A 98 15.14 -5.64 8.79
C HIS A 98 15.65 -7.06 8.50
N LEU A 99 14.80 -8.08 8.59
CA LEU A 99 15.14 -9.48 8.31
C LEU A 99 14.95 -9.87 6.83
N LYS A 100 14.50 -8.95 5.96
CA LYS A 100 14.27 -9.23 4.54
C LYS A 100 15.52 -8.98 3.71
N ASP A 101 15.85 -9.91 2.83
CA ASP A 101 16.98 -9.78 1.89
C ASP A 101 16.80 -8.62 0.90
N THR A 102 15.56 -8.25 0.63
CA THR A 102 15.21 -7.11 -0.23
C THR A 102 14.12 -6.28 0.41
N PHE A 103 14.27 -4.96 0.35
CA PHE A 103 13.22 -4.04 0.76
C PHE A 103 12.02 -4.12 -0.18
N PRO A 104 10.80 -3.95 0.33
CA PRO A 104 9.62 -3.88 -0.51
C PRO A 104 9.64 -2.65 -1.41
N ILE A 105 8.92 -2.76 -2.53
CA ILE A 105 8.70 -1.65 -3.46
C ILE A 105 7.85 -0.57 -2.78
N ALA A 106 6.81 -1.02 -2.08
CA ALA A 106 5.90 -0.19 -1.32
C ALA A 106 5.24 -1.02 -0.22
N VAL A 107 4.81 -0.32 0.83
CA VAL A 107 3.94 -0.85 1.88
C VAL A 107 2.67 -0.03 1.85
N VAL A 108 1.55 -0.69 1.60
CA VAL A 108 0.22 -0.09 1.53
C VAL A 108 -0.56 -0.58 2.73
N VAL A 109 -1.15 0.33 3.50
CA VAL A 109 -2.03 0.01 4.61
C VAL A 109 -3.38 0.67 4.34
N ASP A 110 -4.36 -0.16 4.04
CA ASP A 110 -5.76 0.23 3.87
C ASP A 110 -6.45 0.28 5.23
N ASP A 111 -7.41 1.19 5.37
CA ASP A 111 -8.15 1.43 6.62
C ASP A 111 -7.21 1.58 7.85
N PHE A 112 -6.12 2.34 7.68
CA PHE A 112 -5.06 2.52 8.71
C PHE A 112 -5.59 2.89 10.10
N GLY A 113 -6.68 3.67 10.18
CA GLY A 113 -7.30 4.07 11.45
C GLY A 113 -7.84 2.89 12.25
N ASP A 114 -8.23 1.80 11.60
CA ASP A 114 -8.88 0.66 12.25
C ASP A 114 -7.90 -0.23 13.03
N PHE A 115 -6.59 0.00 12.89
CA PHE A 115 -5.55 -0.68 13.66
C PHE A 115 -5.33 -0.12 15.07
N PHE A 116 -6.06 0.94 15.45
CA PHE A 116 -5.85 1.69 16.70
C PHE A 116 -7.09 1.75 17.59
N HIS A 117 -8.10 0.91 17.36
CA HIS A 117 -9.24 0.80 18.27
C HIS A 117 -8.81 0.03 19.54
N GLU A 118 -8.90 0.69 20.70
CA GLU A 118 -8.69 0.11 22.05
C GLU A 118 -10.01 -0.42 22.65
#